data_AF-A0A538D445-F1
#
_entry.id   AF-A0A538D445-F1
#
_cell.length_a   1.000
_cell.length_b   1.000
_cell.length_c   1.000
_cell.angle_alpha   90.00
_cell.angle_beta   90.00
_cell.angle_gamma   90.00
#
_symmetry.space_group_name_H-M   'P 1'
#
loop_
_entity.id
_entity.type
_entity.pdbx_description
1 polymer ?
#
loop_
_entity_poly.entity_id
_entity_poly.type
_entity_poly.pdbx_seq_one_letter_code
_entity_poly.pdbx_strand_id
1 'polypeptide(L)'
;MTGMDSKSTESPRTHQVEAALAVRRLAHALVAHDAGDAVLDEIAEAAHRWAAVVEKDPRVVRPAHAVRHEMSSGRPSDGAPIEHFDRCPVSGPANPLATDLTARRNGDDVRCEVVLGPAHEGVPGRAHGGVVAALFDDATAFLTRLLEETCVVSELTVQFRRPVPIGQLLRIDARLTRRDGRRIYTEATMYHGDTTVARAKSTKVIIDS
;
A
#
# COMPACT_ATOMS: atom_id res chain seq x y z
N MET A 1 -13.55 -41.35 21.63
CA MET A 1 -14.46 -41.21 20.47
C MET A 1 -15.34 -40.02 20.79
N THR A 2 -15.33 -38.91 20.08
CA THR A 2 -15.02 -38.67 18.66
C THR A 2 -14.51 -37.23 18.55
N GLY A 3 -13.45 -37.02 17.76
CA GLY A 3 -12.82 -35.72 17.57
C GLY A 3 -13.76 -34.73 16.91
N MET A 4 -13.73 -33.49 17.41
CA MET A 4 -14.32 -32.35 16.74
C MET A 4 -13.17 -31.71 15.96
N ASP A 5 -13.13 -32.03 14.67
CA ASP A 5 -12.18 -31.44 13.72
C ASP A 5 -12.34 -29.92 13.74
N SER A 6 -11.34 -29.24 14.31
CA SER A 6 -11.16 -27.80 14.18
C SER A 6 -10.72 -27.51 12.74
N LYS A 7 -11.67 -27.45 11.81
CA LYS A 7 -11.45 -26.75 10.54
C LYS A 7 -11.17 -25.30 10.89
N SER A 8 -9.90 -24.93 10.80
CA SER A 8 -9.40 -23.56 10.85
C SER A 8 -10.25 -22.68 9.93
N THR A 9 -11.06 -21.80 10.53
CA THR A 9 -11.83 -20.77 9.83
C THR A 9 -10.88 -19.67 9.38
N GLU A 10 -10.08 -19.92 8.35
CA GLU A 10 -9.45 -18.84 7.60
C GLU A 10 -10.55 -18.01 6.92
N SER A 11 -10.56 -16.71 7.20
CA SER A 11 -11.47 -15.77 6.55
C SER A 11 -11.22 -15.80 5.04
N PRO A 12 -12.27 -15.66 4.18
CA PRO A 12 -12.11 -15.51 2.73
C PRO A 12 -11.10 -14.42 2.32
N ARG A 13 -10.82 -13.46 3.20
CA ARG A 13 -9.77 -12.43 3.00
C ARG A 13 -8.35 -12.99 3.01
N THR A 14 -8.08 -14.05 3.77
CA THR A 14 -6.74 -14.65 3.88
C THR A 14 -6.28 -15.23 2.55
N HIS A 15 -7.12 -16.02 1.86
CA HIS A 15 -6.74 -16.61 0.57
C HIS A 15 -6.52 -15.58 -0.53
N GLN A 16 -7.31 -14.50 -0.53
CA GLN A 16 -7.11 -13.42 -1.50
C GLN A 16 -5.79 -12.68 -1.28
N VAL A 17 -5.45 -12.40 -0.01
CA VAL A 17 -4.16 -11.77 0.34
C VAL A 17 -3.00 -12.68 -0.03
N GLU A 18 -3.06 -13.97 0.32
CA GLU A 18 -2.00 -14.93 -0.03
C GLU A 18 -1.79 -15.03 -1.55
N ALA A 19 -2.87 -15.08 -2.34
CA ALA A 19 -2.76 -15.07 -3.80
C ALA A 19 -2.12 -13.78 -4.32
N ALA A 20 -2.49 -12.63 -3.77
CA ALA A 20 -1.91 -11.34 -4.15
C ALA A 20 -0.40 -11.27 -3.81
N LEU A 21 0.00 -11.74 -2.63
CA LEU A 21 1.39 -11.82 -2.20
C LEU A 21 2.22 -12.77 -3.09
N ALA A 22 1.65 -13.91 -3.47
CA ALA A 22 2.31 -14.87 -4.37
C ALA A 22 2.57 -14.24 -5.76
N VAL A 23 1.58 -13.56 -6.33
CA VAL A 23 1.72 -12.85 -7.62
C VAL A 23 2.73 -11.71 -7.52
N ARG A 24 2.70 -10.93 -6.42
CA ARG A 24 3.67 -9.85 -6.16
C ARG A 24 5.10 -10.39 -6.09
N ARG A 25 5.32 -11.48 -5.35
CA ARG A 25 6.62 -12.16 -5.27
C ARG A 25 7.09 -12.63 -6.65
N LEU A 26 6.19 -13.22 -7.44
CA LEU A 26 6.50 -13.63 -8.81
C LEU A 26 6.89 -12.43 -9.70
N ALA A 27 6.16 -11.30 -9.59
CA ALA A 27 6.49 -10.08 -10.33
C ALA A 27 7.90 -9.56 -9.98
N HIS A 28 8.27 -9.56 -8.69
CA HIS A 28 9.63 -9.22 -8.27
C HIS A 28 10.68 -10.19 -8.83
N ALA A 29 10.40 -11.50 -8.83
CA ALA A 29 11.32 -12.50 -9.36
C ALA A 29 11.52 -12.35 -10.89
N LEU A 30 10.44 -12.14 -11.65
CA LEU A 30 10.49 -11.94 -13.10
C LEU A 30 11.31 -10.71 -13.49
N VAL A 31 11.25 -9.64 -12.70
CA VAL A 31 12.04 -8.42 -12.97
C VAL A 31 13.51 -8.60 -12.57
N ALA A 32 13.79 -9.41 -11.55
CA ALA A 32 15.12 -9.53 -10.97
C ALA A 32 16.01 -10.60 -11.62
N HIS A 33 15.44 -11.50 -12.43
CA HIS A 33 16.12 -12.69 -12.91
C HIS A 33 15.87 -12.96 -14.39
N ASP A 34 16.92 -13.37 -15.10
CA ASP A 34 16.84 -13.85 -16.48
C ASP A 34 16.37 -15.32 -16.49
N ALA A 35 15.05 -15.53 -16.37
CA ALA A 35 14.46 -16.86 -16.53
C ALA A 35 14.51 -17.30 -18.00
N GLY A 36 14.69 -18.60 -18.25
CA GLY A 36 14.70 -19.14 -19.61
C GLY A 36 13.32 -19.17 -20.25
N ASP A 37 13.27 -19.07 -21.58
CA ASP A 37 12.04 -18.94 -22.38
C ASP A 37 10.96 -19.97 -22.02
N ALA A 38 11.32 -21.26 -21.88
CA ALA A 38 10.35 -22.30 -21.54
C ALA A 38 9.64 -22.08 -20.19
N VAL A 39 10.35 -21.52 -19.19
CA VAL A 39 9.78 -21.18 -17.89
C VAL A 39 8.88 -19.94 -18.02
N LEU A 40 9.29 -18.95 -18.80
CA LEU A 40 8.49 -17.75 -19.07
C LEU A 40 7.18 -18.10 -19.79
N ASP A 41 7.23 -19.02 -20.76
CA ASP A 41 6.04 -19.53 -21.47
C ASP A 41 5.09 -20.24 -20.49
N GLU A 42 5.60 -21.13 -19.63
CA GLU A 42 4.77 -21.81 -18.63
C GLU A 42 4.10 -20.82 -17.66
N ILE A 43 4.84 -19.80 -17.22
CA ILE A 43 4.31 -18.73 -16.37
C ILE A 43 3.21 -17.96 -17.09
N ALA A 44 3.44 -17.57 -18.35
CA ALA A 44 2.45 -16.83 -19.14
C ALA A 44 1.17 -17.64 -19.35
N GLU A 45 1.29 -18.92 -19.72
CA GLU A 45 0.13 -19.79 -19.85
C GLU A 45 -0.62 -19.96 -18.52
N ALA A 46 0.09 -20.18 -17.42
CA ALA A 46 -0.53 -20.31 -16.10
C ALA A 46 -1.26 -19.03 -15.70
N ALA A 47 -0.65 -17.86 -15.92
CA ALA A 47 -1.25 -16.57 -15.64
C ALA A 47 -2.53 -16.35 -16.47
N HIS A 48 -2.50 -16.63 -17.77
CA HIS A 48 -3.67 -16.53 -18.64
C HIS A 48 -4.79 -17.51 -18.24
N ARG A 49 -4.44 -18.76 -17.94
CA ARG A 49 -5.41 -19.78 -17.49
C ARG A 49 -6.14 -19.32 -16.23
N TRP A 50 -5.40 -18.88 -15.20
CA TRP A 50 -6.01 -18.48 -13.93
C TRP A 50 -6.76 -17.16 -14.01
N ALA A 51 -6.27 -16.19 -14.79
CA ALA A 51 -7.02 -14.96 -15.07
C ALA A 51 -8.39 -15.29 -15.68
N ALA A 52 -8.43 -16.14 -16.71
CA ALA A 52 -9.67 -16.56 -17.35
C ALA A 52 -10.64 -17.34 -16.43
N VAL A 53 -10.13 -18.00 -15.39
CA VAL A 53 -10.97 -18.63 -14.36
C VAL A 53 -11.57 -17.58 -13.43
N VAL A 54 -10.76 -16.66 -12.91
CA VAL A 54 -11.20 -15.61 -11.97
C VAL A 54 -12.17 -14.63 -12.63
N GLU A 55 -11.98 -14.31 -13.92
CA GLU A 55 -12.83 -13.39 -14.67
C GLU A 55 -14.27 -13.91 -14.91
N LYS A 56 -14.53 -15.19 -14.64
CA LYS A 56 -15.90 -15.75 -14.68
C LYS A 56 -16.73 -15.33 -13.48
N ASP A 57 -16.09 -14.98 -12.37
CA ASP A 57 -16.78 -14.51 -11.18
C ASP A 57 -17.27 -13.07 -11.35
N PRO A 58 -18.33 -12.65 -10.64
CA PRO A 58 -18.85 -11.29 -10.73
C PRO A 58 -17.79 -10.23 -10.37
N ARG A 59 -17.78 -9.13 -11.13
CA ARG A 59 -16.92 -7.98 -10.81
C ARG A 59 -17.33 -7.39 -9.47
N VAL A 60 -16.34 -7.15 -8.61
CA VAL A 60 -16.54 -6.40 -7.37
C VAL A 60 -16.84 -4.94 -7.71
N VAL A 61 -18.09 -4.53 -7.51
CA VAL A 61 -18.49 -3.13 -7.56
C VAL A 61 -18.35 -2.54 -6.17
N ARG A 62 -17.52 -1.50 -6.01
CA ARG A 62 -17.42 -0.73 -4.76
C ARG A 62 -18.43 0.41 -4.80
N PRO A 63 -19.56 0.33 -4.07
CA PRO A 63 -20.50 1.43 -4.05
C PRO A 63 -19.90 2.62 -3.28
N ALA A 64 -20.23 3.84 -3.66
CA ALA A 64 -19.64 5.05 -3.06
C ALA A 64 -19.79 5.11 -1.53
N HIS A 65 -20.89 4.57 -0.98
CA HIS A 65 -21.13 4.52 0.46
C HIS A 65 -20.20 3.56 1.23
N ALA A 66 -19.56 2.59 0.56
CA ALA A 66 -18.63 1.65 1.20
C ALA A 66 -17.39 2.35 1.77
N VAL A 67 -17.01 3.50 1.20
CA VAL A 67 -15.89 4.33 1.68
C VAL A 67 -16.10 4.72 3.15
N ARG A 68 -17.34 5.08 3.52
CA ARG A 68 -17.66 5.50 4.89
C ARG A 68 -17.57 4.34 5.88
N HIS A 69 -18.06 3.16 5.49
CA HIS A 69 -18.05 1.96 6.33
C HIS A 69 -16.62 1.41 6.55
N GLU A 70 -15.78 1.45 5.51
CA GLU A 70 -14.37 1.00 5.58
C GLU A 70 -13.47 1.98 6.36
N MET A 71 -13.90 3.23 6.55
CA MET A 71 -13.20 4.22 7.37
C MET A 71 -13.75 4.36 8.80
N SER A 72 -14.86 3.69 9.13
CA SER A 72 -15.60 3.81 10.40
C SER A 72 -15.11 2.86 11.52
N SER A 73 -13.86 2.42 11.49
CA SER A 73 -13.31 1.53 12.54
C SER A 73 -12.92 2.27 13.83
N GLY A 74 -13.16 3.58 13.90
CA GLY A 74 -12.69 4.45 14.97
C GLY A 74 -11.20 4.75 14.89
N ARG A 75 -10.76 5.76 15.65
CA ARG A 75 -9.33 6.10 15.77
C ARG A 75 -8.52 4.93 16.38
N PRO A 76 -7.48 4.40 15.69
CA PRO A 76 -6.62 3.32 16.22
C PRO A 76 -5.91 3.72 17.52
N SER A 77 -5.62 2.77 18.42
CA SER A 77 -4.76 3.00 19.59
C SER A 77 -3.32 3.31 19.18
N ASP A 78 -2.55 3.94 20.07
CA ASP A 78 -1.16 4.27 19.77
C ASP A 78 -0.30 3.01 19.54
N GLY A 79 0.58 3.04 18.53
CA GLY A 79 1.35 1.88 18.06
C GLY A 79 0.56 0.83 17.26
N ALA A 80 -0.76 0.92 17.21
CA ALA A 80 -1.60 -0.02 16.46
C ALA A 80 -1.37 0.12 14.94
N PRO A 81 -1.49 -0.98 14.18
CA PRO A 81 -1.48 -0.91 12.73
C PRO A 81 -2.63 -0.04 12.22
N ILE A 82 -2.37 0.69 11.13
CA ILE A 82 -3.37 1.44 10.39
C ILE A 82 -3.52 0.77 9.04
N GLU A 83 -4.70 0.28 8.75
CA GLU A 83 -5.02 -0.32 7.45
C GLU A 83 -5.62 0.73 6.51
N HIS A 84 -5.30 0.62 5.22
CA HIS A 84 -5.97 1.37 4.16
C HIS A 84 -7.04 0.48 3.52
N PHE A 85 -7.48 0.80 2.31
CA PHE A 85 -8.35 -0.10 1.56
C PHE A 85 -7.61 -1.37 1.13
N ASP A 86 -8.20 -2.56 1.37
CA ASP A 86 -7.58 -3.86 1.09
C ASP A 86 -7.04 -4.01 -0.33
N ARG A 87 -7.68 -3.33 -1.30
CA ARG A 87 -7.33 -3.37 -2.73
C ARG A 87 -6.64 -2.09 -3.22
N CYS A 88 -6.15 -1.24 -2.31
CA CYS A 88 -5.35 -0.06 -2.66
C CYS A 88 -4.13 -0.48 -3.50
N PRO A 89 -3.78 0.23 -4.59
CA PRO A 89 -2.62 -0.08 -5.42
C PRO A 89 -1.27 0.20 -4.76
N VAL A 90 -1.23 0.74 -3.54
CA VAL A 90 0.02 1.08 -2.85
C VAL A 90 0.21 0.27 -1.57
N SER A 91 -0.78 0.23 -0.67
CA SER A 91 -0.69 -0.48 0.62
C SER A 91 -1.71 -1.61 0.78
N GLY A 92 -2.52 -1.89 -0.25
CA GLY A 92 -3.58 -2.89 -0.17
C GLY A 92 -3.03 -4.31 -0.17
N PRO A 93 -3.15 -5.09 0.91
CA PRO A 93 -2.61 -6.46 0.98
C PRO A 93 -3.25 -7.42 -0.03
N ALA A 94 -4.48 -7.14 -0.48
CA ALA A 94 -5.19 -7.93 -1.49
C ALA A 94 -4.95 -7.44 -2.93
N ASN A 95 -4.04 -6.49 -3.14
CA ASN A 95 -3.65 -6.01 -4.47
C ASN A 95 -2.24 -6.52 -4.84
N PRO A 96 -2.09 -7.32 -5.91
CA PRO A 96 -0.76 -7.82 -6.30
C PRO A 96 0.20 -6.73 -6.78
N LEU A 97 -0.30 -5.54 -7.14
CA LEU A 97 0.51 -4.39 -7.55
C LEU A 97 0.94 -3.50 -6.37
N ALA A 98 0.37 -3.69 -5.19
CA ALA A 98 0.73 -2.90 -4.03
C ALA A 98 2.16 -3.21 -3.57
N THR A 99 2.72 -2.24 -2.85
CA THR A 99 3.96 -2.38 -2.12
C THR A 99 3.72 -3.09 -0.78
N ASP A 100 4.80 -3.47 -0.10
CA ASP A 100 4.75 -3.99 1.27
C ASP A 100 4.73 -2.85 2.32
N LEU A 101 4.11 -1.71 1.99
CA LEU A 101 4.00 -0.57 2.90
C LEU A 101 3.12 -0.93 4.09
N THR A 102 3.69 -0.88 5.29
CA THR A 102 2.96 -1.01 6.55
C THR A 102 2.89 0.35 7.24
N ALA A 103 1.82 0.59 7.99
CA ALA A 103 1.63 1.84 8.72
C ALA A 103 1.18 1.57 10.16
N ARG A 104 1.65 2.41 11.08
CA ARG A 104 1.27 2.38 12.50
C ARG A 104 1.01 3.79 12.99
N ARG A 105 0.12 3.90 13.96
CA ARG A 105 -0.08 5.14 14.72
C ARG A 105 1.16 5.43 15.56
N ASN A 106 1.57 6.69 15.57
CA ASN A 106 2.67 7.20 16.38
C ASN A 106 2.24 8.54 17.01
N GLY A 107 1.52 8.48 18.12
CA GLY A 107 0.90 9.64 18.77
C GLY A 107 -0.22 10.26 17.91
N ASP A 108 0.00 11.47 17.43
CA ASP A 108 -0.86 12.15 16.45
C ASP A 108 -0.38 11.99 15.01
N ASP A 109 0.75 11.32 14.82
CA ASP A 109 1.41 11.10 13.55
C ASP A 109 1.24 9.64 13.08
N VAL A 110 1.71 9.40 11.86
CA VAL A 110 1.82 8.07 11.27
C VAL A 110 3.28 7.75 10.98
N ARG A 111 3.69 6.53 11.30
CA ARG A 111 4.96 5.97 10.85
C ARG A 111 4.69 4.80 9.92
N CYS A 112 5.29 4.83 8.75
CA CYS A 112 5.25 3.75 7.78
C CYS A 112 6.64 3.14 7.55
N GLU A 113 6.66 1.87 7.19
CA GLU A 113 7.87 1.13 6.84
C GLU A 113 7.63 0.33 5.56
N VAL A 114 8.64 0.27 4.69
CA VAL A 114 8.58 -0.46 3.42
C VAL A 114 9.97 -0.88 2.98
N VAL A 115 10.07 -2.04 2.32
CA VAL A 115 11.22 -2.44 1.52
C VAL A 115 10.78 -2.49 0.06
N LEU A 116 11.36 -1.64 -0.79
CA LEU A 116 11.02 -1.63 -2.20
C LEU A 116 11.82 -2.71 -2.94
N GLY A 117 11.13 -3.72 -3.47
CA GLY A 117 11.73 -4.77 -4.30
C GLY A 117 12.04 -4.37 -5.75
N PRO A 118 12.65 -5.29 -6.54
CA PRO A 118 13.14 -5.03 -7.90
C PRO A 118 12.10 -4.48 -8.88
N ALA A 119 10.84 -4.91 -8.77
CA ALA A 119 9.76 -4.42 -9.65
C ALA A 119 9.37 -2.94 -9.41
N HIS A 120 9.95 -2.30 -8.39
CA HIS A 120 9.77 -0.87 -8.10
C HIS A 120 10.92 0.00 -8.60
N GLU A 121 11.92 -0.61 -9.25
CA GLU A 121 13.11 0.07 -9.74
C GLU A 121 12.78 1.00 -10.93
N GLY A 122 13.39 2.19 -10.94
CA GLY A 122 13.30 3.12 -12.07
C GLY A 122 14.62 3.23 -12.84
N VAL A 123 15.73 3.33 -12.10
CA VAL A 123 17.09 3.26 -12.64
C VAL A 123 17.89 2.30 -11.77
N PRO A 124 19.01 1.72 -12.25
CA PRO A 124 19.70 0.65 -11.54
C PRO A 124 19.99 0.95 -10.06
N GLY A 125 19.49 0.08 -9.19
CA GLY A 125 19.56 0.14 -7.74
C GLY A 125 18.69 1.19 -7.05
N ARG A 126 17.80 1.90 -7.77
CA ARG A 126 17.04 3.06 -7.27
C ARG A 126 15.56 2.98 -7.60
N ALA A 127 14.73 3.24 -6.59
CA ALA A 127 13.29 3.26 -6.74
C ALA A 127 12.82 4.31 -7.76
N HIS A 128 11.82 3.94 -8.54
CA HIS A 128 11.16 4.85 -9.46
C HIS A 128 10.48 6.00 -8.69
N GLY A 129 10.67 7.24 -9.15
CA GLY A 129 10.14 8.42 -8.46
C GLY A 129 8.61 8.40 -8.31
N GLY A 130 7.91 7.83 -9.28
CA GLY A 130 6.45 7.63 -9.21
C GLY A 130 6.02 6.66 -8.10
N VAL A 131 6.79 5.61 -7.83
CA VAL A 131 6.51 4.67 -6.72
C VAL A 131 6.69 5.40 -5.38
N VAL A 132 7.78 6.16 -5.24
CA VAL A 132 8.02 6.97 -4.04
C VAL A 132 6.93 8.02 -3.82
N ALA A 133 6.45 8.66 -4.89
CA ALA A 133 5.33 9.60 -4.79
C ALA A 133 4.04 8.91 -4.34
N ALA A 134 3.73 7.72 -4.86
CA ALA A 134 2.57 6.93 -4.44
C ALA A 134 2.66 6.53 -2.95
N LEU A 135 3.87 6.14 -2.48
CA LEU A 135 4.10 5.87 -1.05
C LEU A 135 3.81 7.11 -0.17
N PHE A 136 4.17 8.31 -0.61
CA PHE A 136 3.85 9.53 0.13
C PHE A 136 2.35 9.85 0.14
N ASP A 137 1.63 9.55 -0.95
CA ASP A 137 0.17 9.74 -0.96
C ASP A 137 -0.51 8.84 0.08
N ASP A 138 -0.16 7.55 0.11
CA ASP A 138 -0.71 6.61 1.10
C ASP A 138 -0.24 6.92 2.53
N ALA A 139 1.05 7.25 2.73
CA ALA A 139 1.58 7.65 4.03
C ALA A 139 0.80 8.83 4.64
N THR A 140 0.48 9.82 3.82
CA THR A 140 -0.34 10.96 4.25
C THR A 140 -1.83 10.63 4.30
N ALA A 141 -2.31 9.64 3.53
CA ALA A 141 -3.70 9.18 3.58
C ALA A 141 -4.01 8.47 4.91
N PHE A 142 -3.07 7.73 5.50
CA PHE A 142 -3.27 7.13 6.82
C PHE A 142 -3.58 8.15 7.92
N LEU A 143 -3.12 9.40 7.80
CA LEU A 143 -3.49 10.46 8.75
C LEU A 143 -4.99 10.73 8.75
N THR A 144 -5.69 10.55 7.63
CA THR A 144 -7.14 10.78 7.57
C THR A 144 -7.93 9.75 8.36
N ARG A 145 -7.37 8.54 8.56
CA ARG A 145 -7.90 7.54 9.51
C ARG A 145 -7.78 8.02 10.95
N LEU A 146 -6.72 8.73 11.31
CA LEU A 146 -6.56 9.31 12.65
C LEU A 146 -7.51 10.49 12.89
N LEU A 147 -7.85 11.22 11.82
CA LEU A 147 -8.79 12.34 11.85
C LEU A 147 -10.25 11.91 11.75
N GLU A 148 -10.51 10.65 11.37
CA GLU A 148 -11.85 10.11 11.11
C GLU A 148 -12.58 10.89 9.99
N GLU A 149 -11.81 11.40 9.01
CA GLU A 149 -12.31 12.21 7.90
C GLU A 149 -12.13 11.47 6.57
N THR A 150 -13.13 11.54 5.69
CA THR A 150 -12.99 11.07 4.30
C THR A 150 -12.40 12.19 3.44
N CYS A 151 -11.18 12.00 2.95
CA CYS A 151 -10.49 13.01 2.15
C CYS A 151 -9.96 12.45 0.84
N VAL A 152 -9.88 13.31 -0.18
CA VAL A 152 -9.17 13.05 -1.43
C VAL A 152 -7.95 13.95 -1.56
N VAL A 153 -6.89 13.48 -2.21
CA VAL A 153 -5.70 14.30 -2.48
C VAL A 153 -6.04 15.36 -3.53
N SER A 154 -5.74 16.63 -3.23
CA SER A 154 -5.84 17.73 -4.20
C SER A 154 -4.47 18.15 -4.73
N GLU A 155 -3.43 18.02 -3.91
CA GLU A 155 -2.06 18.35 -4.29
C GLU A 155 -1.07 17.43 -3.56
N LEU A 156 -0.03 17.00 -4.26
CA LEU A 156 1.13 16.31 -3.71
C LEU A 156 2.39 16.86 -4.36
N THR A 157 3.28 17.45 -3.55
CA THR A 157 4.60 17.92 -3.97
C THR A 157 5.67 17.07 -3.30
N VAL A 158 6.50 16.39 -4.10
CA VAL A 158 7.60 15.54 -3.61
C VAL A 158 8.95 16.14 -3.98
N GLN A 159 9.85 16.21 -3.00
CA GLN A 159 11.23 16.66 -3.14
C GLN A 159 12.17 15.49 -2.90
N PHE A 160 12.84 15.02 -3.96
CA PHE A 160 13.88 14.01 -3.88
C PHE A 160 15.20 14.66 -3.47
N ARG A 161 15.73 14.27 -2.30
CA ARG A 161 16.99 14.81 -1.76
C ARG A 161 18.18 13.91 -2.06
N ARG A 162 17.95 12.59 -2.09
CA ARG A 162 18.92 11.56 -2.45
C ARG A 162 18.21 10.43 -3.20
N PRO A 163 18.93 9.66 -4.03
CA PRO A 163 18.37 8.47 -4.65
C PRO A 163 17.83 7.50 -3.58
N VAL A 164 16.63 6.97 -3.78
CA VAL A 164 15.98 6.03 -2.85
C VAL A 164 16.43 4.60 -3.20
N PRO A 165 17.08 3.86 -2.30
CA PRO A 165 17.61 2.53 -2.62
C PRO A 165 16.52 1.47 -2.73
N ILE A 166 16.70 0.53 -3.67
CA ILE A 166 15.97 -0.75 -3.73
C ILE A 166 16.55 -1.75 -2.72
N GLY A 167 15.70 -2.61 -2.16
CA GLY A 167 16.09 -3.70 -1.26
C GLY A 167 16.53 -3.27 0.13
N GLN A 168 16.36 -2.01 0.50
CA GLN A 168 16.69 -1.48 1.83
C GLN A 168 15.42 -1.03 2.56
N LEU A 169 15.44 -1.11 3.89
CA LEU A 169 14.35 -0.61 4.72
C LEU A 169 14.27 0.92 4.63
N LEU A 170 13.07 1.40 4.32
CA LEU A 170 12.73 2.81 4.27
C LEU A 170 11.66 3.09 5.31
N ARG A 171 11.82 4.22 6.01
CA ARG A 171 10.86 4.72 6.99
C ARG A 171 10.24 6.01 6.51
N ILE A 172 8.93 6.15 6.62
CA ILE A 172 8.22 7.40 6.29
C ILE A 172 7.49 7.88 7.54
N ASP A 173 7.80 9.09 7.99
CA ASP A 173 7.02 9.74 9.04
C ASP A 173 6.12 10.79 8.41
N ALA A 174 4.82 10.73 8.68
CA ALA A 174 3.82 11.66 8.19
C ALA A 174 3.06 12.32 9.35
N ARG A 175 2.80 13.63 9.21
CA ARG A 175 2.11 14.44 10.23
C ARG A 175 1.13 15.41 9.62
N LEU A 176 0.11 15.77 10.40
CA LEU A 176 -0.75 16.92 10.12
C LEU A 176 0.02 18.21 10.44
N THR A 177 -0.04 19.21 9.56
CA THR A 177 0.58 20.53 9.81
C THR A 177 -0.43 21.65 9.96
N ARG A 178 -1.55 21.60 9.22
CA ARG A 178 -2.60 22.62 9.31
C ARG A 178 -3.95 22.05 8.88
N ARG A 179 -5.02 22.49 9.53
CA ARG A 179 -6.40 22.34 9.05
C ARG A 179 -6.97 23.72 8.74
N ASP A 180 -7.66 23.84 7.62
CA ASP A 180 -8.24 25.09 7.13
C ASP A 180 -9.58 24.78 6.45
N GLY A 181 -10.67 24.84 7.22
CA GLY A 181 -11.98 24.38 6.79
C GLY A 181 -11.96 22.92 6.32
N ARG A 182 -12.24 22.70 5.02
CA ARG A 182 -12.22 21.38 4.36
C ARG A 182 -10.82 20.95 3.90
N ARG A 183 -9.80 21.80 4.00
CA ARG A 183 -8.43 21.50 3.56
C ARG A 183 -7.58 20.99 4.71
N ILE A 184 -6.93 19.86 4.48
CA ILE A 184 -6.01 19.19 5.39
C ILE A 184 -4.61 19.26 4.78
N TYR A 185 -3.68 19.91 5.46
CA TYR A 185 -2.29 20.05 5.04
C TYR A 185 -1.42 19.08 5.83
N THR A 186 -0.61 18.30 5.12
CA THR A 186 0.23 17.27 5.70
C THR A 186 1.65 17.38 5.17
N GLU A 187 2.60 16.92 5.99
CA GLU A 187 4.00 16.75 5.61
C GLU A 187 4.43 15.31 5.87
N ALA A 188 5.31 14.80 5.01
CA ALA A 188 5.94 13.51 5.22
C ALA A 188 7.43 13.53 4.88
N THR A 189 8.24 12.74 5.59
CA THR A 189 9.68 12.60 5.34
C THR A 189 10.04 11.13 5.26
N MET A 190 10.72 10.75 4.17
CA MET A 190 11.27 9.40 3.98
C MET A 190 12.75 9.37 4.37
N TYR A 191 13.11 8.32 5.11
CA TYR A 191 14.43 8.07 5.64
C TYR A 191 14.99 6.73 5.17
N HIS A 192 16.30 6.71 4.92
CA HIS A 192 17.12 5.51 4.82
C HIS A 192 18.14 5.57 5.96
N GLY A 193 17.97 4.72 6.98
CA GLY A 193 18.61 4.94 8.28
C GLY A 193 18.23 6.32 8.85
N ASP A 194 19.23 7.11 9.24
CA ASP A 194 19.03 8.49 9.74
C ASP A 194 19.03 9.56 8.63
N THR A 195 19.29 9.14 7.39
CA THR A 195 19.37 10.06 6.25
C THR A 195 17.99 10.34 5.67
N THR A 196 17.62 11.62 5.56
CA THR A 196 16.48 12.02 4.72
C THR A 196 16.80 11.81 3.23
N VAL A 197 15.99 11.00 2.55
CA VAL A 197 16.12 10.74 1.10
C VAL A 197 15.05 11.47 0.28
N ALA A 198 13.86 11.70 0.83
CA ALA A 198 12.81 12.47 0.18
C ALA A 198 11.86 13.12 1.20
N ARG A 199 11.15 14.18 0.79
CA ARG A 199 10.11 14.85 1.58
C ARG A 199 8.90 15.13 0.71
N ALA A 200 7.72 15.16 1.32
CA ALA A 200 6.49 15.53 0.65
C ALA A 200 5.67 16.53 1.45
N LYS A 201 4.95 17.38 0.71
CA LYS A 201 3.82 18.19 1.20
C LYS A 201 2.59 17.73 0.46
N SER A 202 1.49 17.50 1.16
CA SER A 202 0.23 17.16 0.54
C SER A 202 -0.91 18.01 1.09
N THR A 203 -1.81 18.41 0.20
CA THR A 203 -3.10 18.98 0.54
C THR A 203 -4.17 17.97 0.19
N LYS A 204 -5.03 17.65 1.16
CA LYS A 204 -6.21 16.81 0.99
C LYS A 204 -7.47 17.64 1.25
N VAL A 205 -8.57 17.27 0.61
CA VAL A 205 -9.87 17.94 0.74
C VAL A 205 -10.88 16.95 1.31
N ILE A 206 -11.53 17.33 2.41
CA ILE A 206 -12.63 16.58 3.01
C ILE A 206 -13.79 16.55 2.03
N ILE A 207 -14.28 15.36 1.70
CA ILE A 207 -15.44 15.16 0.81
C ILE A 207 -16.65 14.69 1.61
N ASP A 208 -17.82 15.14 1.18
CA ASP A 208 -19.07 14.70 1.77
C ASP A 208 -19.38 13.31 1.22
N SER A 209 -19.63 12.37 2.11
CA SER A 209 -19.97 10.98 1.82
C SER A 209 -21.47 10.75 1.81
#